data_AF-E4UWN9-F1
#
_entry.id   AF-E4UWN9-F1
#
_cell.length_a   1.000
_cell.length_b   1.000
_cell.length_c   1.000
_cell.angle_alpha   90.00
_cell.angle_beta   90.00
_cell.angle_gamma   90.00
#
_symmetry.space_group_name_H-M   'P 1'
#
loop_
_entity.id
_entity.type
_entity.pdbx_description
1 polymer ?
#
loop_
_entity_poly.entity_id
_entity_poly.type
_entity_poly.pdbx_seq_one_letter_code
_entity_poly.pdbx_strand_id
1 'polypeptide(L)' 'MPENTSGSNYTYKSSGTNSQGNHYCARDYGSSAANSNAYHYSNSDGSYYYSNANGSTYYNNGQGSSTYNPPSGKK' A
#
# COMPACT_ATOMS: atom_id res chain seq x y z
N MET A 1 -21.77 0.35 6.19
CA MET A 1 -20.72 1.29 5.71
C MET A 1 -20.69 1.15 4.20
N PRO A 2 -21.06 2.17 3.41
CA PRO A 2 -21.13 2.03 1.96
C PRO A 2 -19.72 1.84 1.38
N GLU A 3 -19.60 0.81 0.54
CA GLU A 3 -18.39 0.39 -0.16
C GLU A 3 -17.95 1.50 -1.12
N ASN A 4 -16.76 2.06 -0.86
CA ASN A 4 -16.14 2.98 -1.80
C ASN A 4 -15.53 2.17 -2.95
N THR A 5 -16.39 1.83 -3.91
CA THR A 5 -16.05 1.22 -5.20
C THR A 5 -15.34 2.26 -6.08
N SER A 6 -14.04 2.43 -5.86
CA SER A 6 -13.17 3.20 -6.77
C SER A 6 -12.33 2.26 -7.63
N GLY A 7 -12.96 1.65 -8.64
CA GLY A 7 -12.31 1.17 -9.88
C GLY A 7 -11.19 0.13 -9.78
N SER A 8 -10.96 -0.49 -8.63
CA SER A 8 -9.83 -1.38 -8.40
C SER A 8 -10.31 -2.63 -7.67
N ASN A 9 -9.96 -3.81 -8.19
CA ASN A 9 -10.38 -5.13 -7.68
C ASN A 9 -9.73 -5.47 -6.32
N TYR A 10 -9.91 -4.63 -5.31
CA TYR A 10 -9.46 -4.90 -3.96
C TYR A 10 -10.53 -4.52 -2.93
N THR A 11 -10.57 -5.26 -1.83
CA THR A 11 -11.35 -4.91 -0.65
C THR A 11 -10.43 -4.26 0.39
N TYR A 12 -10.97 -3.36 1.20
CA TYR A 12 -10.23 -2.77 2.30
C TYR A 12 -10.25 -3.73 3.49
N LYS A 13 -9.10 -4.28 3.90
CA LYS A 13 -9.01 -5.15 5.10
C LYS A 13 -9.10 -4.32 6.37
N SER A 14 -8.33 -3.23 6.42
CA SER A 14 -8.19 -2.39 7.59
C SER A 14 -7.61 -1.06 7.17
N SER A 15 -8.03 0.02 7.80
CA SER A 15 -7.37 1.30 7.72
C SER A 15 -7.41 1.99 9.07
N GLY A 16 -6.49 2.93 9.27
CA GLY A 16 -6.44 3.71 10.48
C GLY A 16 -5.46 4.87 10.35
N THR A 17 -5.51 5.74 11.34
CA THR A 17 -4.58 6.85 11.48
C THR A 17 -4.08 6.83 12.91
N ASN A 18 -2.76 6.85 13.10
CA ASN A 18 -2.17 6.89 14.43
C ASN A 18 -2.15 8.32 14.98
N SER A 19 -1.84 8.49 16.28
CA SER A 19 -1.80 9.79 16.94
C SER A 19 -0.76 10.77 16.37
N GLN A 20 0.19 10.28 15.57
CA GLN A 20 1.19 11.09 14.89
C GLN A 20 0.70 11.61 13.53
N GLY A 21 -0.50 11.21 13.10
CA GLY A 21 -1.08 11.55 11.79
C GLY A 21 -0.73 10.57 10.67
N ASN A 22 0.02 9.49 10.95
CA ASN A 22 0.37 8.52 9.93
C ASN A 22 -0.85 7.66 9.61
N HIS A 23 -1.17 7.56 8.34
CA HIS A 23 -2.29 6.79 7.82
C HIS A 23 -1.81 5.43 7.30
N TYR A 24 -2.54 4.37 7.61
CA TYR A 24 -2.32 3.06 7.02
C TYR A 24 -3.62 2.51 6.44
N CYS A 25 -3.49 1.78 5.34
CA CYS A 25 -4.60 1.20 4.61
C CYS A 25 -4.17 -0.15 4.02
N ALA A 26 -4.58 -1.23 4.66
CA ALA A 26 -4.41 -2.59 4.19
C ALA A 26 -5.52 -2.96 3.18
N ARG A 27 -5.12 -3.60 2.09
CA ARG A 27 -5.95 -3.92 0.93
C ARG A 27 -5.82 -5.41 0.63
N ASP A 28 -6.94 -6.06 0.32
CA ASP A 28 -6.98 -7.43 -0.16
C ASP A 28 -7.32 -7.44 -1.64
N TYR A 29 -6.41 -7.94 -2.48
CA TYR A 29 -6.66 -8.12 -3.90
C TYR A 29 -7.14 -9.56 -4.21
N GLY A 30 -7.41 -10.35 -3.18
CA GLY A 30 -7.87 -11.73 -3.26
C GLY A 30 -6.73 -12.74 -3.34
N SER A 31 -7.12 -14.02 -3.36
CA SER A 31 -6.19 -15.17 -3.40
C SER A 31 -5.33 -15.25 -4.66
N SER A 32 -5.68 -14.51 -5.72
CA SER A 32 -4.91 -14.45 -6.97
C SER A 32 -3.79 -13.40 -6.95
N ALA A 33 -3.71 -12.59 -5.89
CA ALA A 33 -2.61 -11.64 -5.73
C ALA A 33 -1.31 -12.36 -5.37
N ALA A 34 -0.21 -11.99 -6.02
CA ALA A 34 1.12 -12.47 -5.64
C ALA A 34 1.52 -12.04 -4.22
N ASN A 35 0.90 -10.96 -3.73
CA ASN A 35 1.06 -10.43 -2.40
C ASN A 35 -0.32 -10.22 -1.75
N SER A 36 -0.65 -11.08 -0.78
CA SER A 36 -1.87 -11.01 0.03
C SER A 36 -1.86 -9.90 1.09
N ASN A 37 -0.71 -9.24 1.26
CA ASN A 37 -0.45 -8.16 2.21
C ASN A 37 -0.15 -6.87 1.45
N ALA A 38 -1.03 -6.51 0.51
CA ALA A 38 -0.98 -5.19 -0.11
C ALA A 38 -1.43 -4.14 0.89
N TYR A 39 -0.68 -3.04 1.00
CA TYR A 39 -1.02 -1.94 1.89
C TYR A 39 -0.40 -0.63 1.42
N HIS A 40 -1.01 0.45 1.85
CA HIS A 40 -0.50 1.80 1.70
C HIS A 40 -0.27 2.39 3.09
N TYR A 41 0.90 2.97 3.29
CA TYR A 41 1.28 3.64 4.52
C TYR A 41 1.75 5.05 4.17
N SER A 42 1.20 6.06 4.82
CA SER A 42 1.53 7.46 4.59
C SER A 42 1.90 8.08 5.91
N ASN A 43 3.05 8.74 5.96
CA ASN A 43 3.51 9.45 7.13
C ASN A 43 3.19 10.94 7.00
N SER A 44 3.07 11.59 8.15
CA SER A 44 2.83 13.02 8.26
C SER A 44 3.98 13.86 7.72
N ASP A 45 5.19 13.29 7.66
CA ASP A 45 6.39 13.91 7.07
C ASP A 45 6.38 13.91 5.52
N GLY A 46 5.32 13.38 4.90
CA GLY A 46 5.18 13.27 3.45
C GLY A 46 5.81 12.01 2.85
N SER A 47 6.53 11.21 3.64
CA SER A 47 7.00 9.89 3.20
C SER A 47 5.82 8.91 3.09
N TYR A 48 5.89 7.99 2.15
CA TYR A 48 4.87 6.97 1.99
C TYR A 48 5.43 5.67 1.42
N TYR A 49 4.71 4.59 1.68
CA TYR A 49 5.09 3.25 1.28
C TYR A 49 3.89 2.53 0.68
N TYR A 50 4.11 1.91 -0.47
CA TYR A 50 3.18 1.01 -1.14
C TYR A 50 3.75 -0.40 -1.14
N SER A 51 2.94 -1.34 -0.67
CA SER A 51 3.07 -2.77 -0.90
C SER A 51 1.98 -3.15 -1.89
N ASN A 52 2.36 -3.52 -3.11
CA ASN A 52 1.41 -3.78 -4.19
C ASN A 52 1.05 -5.26 -4.28
N ALA A 53 -0.12 -5.55 -4.83
CA ALA A 53 -0.65 -6.91 -5.02
C ALA A 53 0.23 -7.81 -5.92
N ASN A 54 1.01 -7.20 -6.81
CA ASN A 54 1.95 -7.90 -7.68
C ASN A 54 3.26 -8.27 -6.95
N GLY A 55 3.42 -7.89 -5.68
CA GLY A 55 4.63 -8.11 -4.88
C GLY A 55 5.69 -7.02 -5.01
N SER A 56 5.48 -6.00 -5.85
CA SER A 56 6.37 -4.85 -5.89
C SER A 56 6.14 -3.93 -4.70
N THR A 57 7.17 -3.21 -4.30
CA THR A 57 7.07 -2.20 -3.27
C THR A 57 7.60 -0.88 -3.77
N TYR A 58 7.02 0.21 -3.29
CA TYR A 58 7.45 1.56 -3.64
C TYR A 58 7.53 2.37 -2.36
N TYR A 59 8.69 2.92 -2.10
CA TYR A 59 8.94 3.78 -0.95
C TYR A 59 9.31 5.17 -1.44
N ASN A 60 8.68 6.19 -0.88
CA ASN A 60 9.04 7.59 -1.09
C ASN A 60 9.38 8.19 0.27
N ASN A 61 10.52 8.88 0.35
CA ASN A 61 10.98 9.44 1.61
C ASN A 61 10.42 10.84 1.94
N GLY A 62 9.50 11.38 1.12
CA GLY A 62 8.93 12.72 1.30
C GLY A 62 9.89 13.87 0.97
N GLN A 63 11.14 13.58 0.64
CA GLN A 63 12.22 14.56 0.40
C GLN A 63 12.67 14.58 -1.06
N GLY A 64 11.87 13.99 -1.97
CA GLY A 64 12.17 13.91 -3.40
C GLY A 64 12.94 12.66 -3.84
N SER A 65 13.21 11.72 -2.93
CA SER A 65 13.78 10.41 -3.28
C SER A 65 12.72 9.31 -3.20
N SER A 66 12.79 8.36 -4.12
CA SER A 66 11.94 7.19 -4.09
C SER A 66 12.69 5.94 -4.52
N THR A 67 12.30 4.81 -3.93
CA THR A 67 12.85 3.49 -4.19
C THR A 67 11.72 2.60 -4.65
N TYR A 68 11.80 2.17 -5.90
CA TYR A 68 10.94 1.13 -6.44
C TYR A 68 11.67 -0.22 -6.36
N ASN A 69 11.08 -1.18 -5.65
CA ASN A 69 11.57 -2.56 -5.61
C ASN A 69 10.59 -3.42 -6.42
N PRO A 70 11.03 -4.02 -7.53
CA PRO A 70 10.20 -4.96 -8.27
C PRO A 70 9.86 -6.18 -7.40
N PRO A 71 8.80 -6.94 -7.76
CA PRO A 71 8.49 -8.19 -7.06
C PRO A 71 9.70 -9.12 -7.10
N SER A 72 10.00 -9.79 -5.98
CA SER A 72 11.03 -10.84 -5.96
C SER A 72 10.59 -11.98 -6.88
N GLY A 73 11.01 -11.92 -8.14
CA GLY A 73 10.53 -12.85 -9.17
C GLY A 73 11.16 -12.73 -10.56
N LYS A 74 12.31 -12.05 -10.73
CA LYS A 74 13.21 -12.25 -11.88
C LYS A 74 14.68 -12.06 -11.46
N LYS A 75 15.33 -13.17 -11.09
CA LYS A 75 16.73 -13.43 -11.44
C LYS A 75 16.73 -14.63 -12.37
#